data_AF-A0A6B2NWN0-F1
#
_entry.id   AF-A0A6B2NWN0-F1
#
_cell.length_a   1.000
_cell.length_b   1.000
_cell.length_c   1.000
_cell.angle_alpha   90.00
_cell.angle_beta   90.00
_cell.angle_gamma   90.00
#
_symmetry.space_group_name_H-M   'P 1'
#
loop_
_entity.id
_entity.type
_entity.pdbx_description
1 polymer ?
#
loop_
_entity_poly.entity_id
_entity_poly.type
_entity_poly.pdbx_seq_one_letter_code
_entity_poly.pdbx_strand_id
1 'polypeptide(L)'
;MTLLADLLSSVFERRYRRDPSHPTDSRPVQELVEALMGTAGETSGHALAQDILTGFGALDDTAKLDFFRHVARAMNIDPETVRSTLDAYERDPSKATYRAFATAAEPRRQELIRRLNSLPGATGALVRMRADLLRLGRGDPELEAFDLDFRHLFASWFNRGFLVLRPISWESPAHILEKIIAYEAVHAIDSWDDLRRRLEPKDRRCFAFFHPSMPDEPLIFVEVALTRGIPGSVQGLLAEDRKAIASHEADTAVFYSISNCQAGLASVSFGNSLIKQVAADLSANLPSLKTFVTLSPIPRLNTWLTDQGLEPKADQMPALAAHYLLNAKASDGAPFDPVARFHLGNGAIVHALHANADISDKGRKQSGGVMVNYLYDLKKIGQNHEKFATAKTVAATAAVKSLAAGADLSKPQER
;
A
#
# COMPACT_ATOMS: atom_id res chain seq x y z
N MET A 1 29.43 8.11 -4.50
CA MET A 1 28.09 8.32 -5.10
C MET A 1 28.16 7.79 -6.52
N THR A 2 27.27 6.88 -6.90
CA THR A 2 27.35 6.10 -8.16
C THR A 2 26.67 6.86 -9.30
N LEU A 3 27.14 6.68 -10.54
CA LEU A 3 26.52 7.21 -11.78
C LEU A 3 24.99 6.99 -11.86
N LEU A 4 24.49 5.91 -11.24
CA LEU A 4 23.06 5.62 -11.16
C LEU A 4 22.31 6.62 -10.25
N ALA A 5 22.91 7.04 -9.13
CA ALA A 5 22.31 8.04 -8.25
C ALA A 5 22.23 9.41 -8.92
N ASP A 6 23.26 9.81 -9.69
CA ASP A 6 23.26 11.07 -10.44
C ASP A 6 22.27 11.03 -11.61
N LEU A 7 22.14 9.89 -12.29
CA LEU A 7 21.16 9.70 -13.35
C LEU A 7 19.72 9.69 -12.80
N LEU A 8 19.48 9.06 -11.65
CA LEU A 8 18.19 9.12 -10.95
C LEU A 8 17.87 10.54 -10.48
N SER A 9 18.83 11.28 -9.91
CA SER A 9 18.67 12.70 -9.57
C SER A 9 18.27 13.55 -10.78
N SER A 10 18.88 13.31 -11.96
CA SER A 10 18.50 14.01 -13.20
C SER A 10 17.09 13.65 -13.71
N VAL A 11 16.59 12.45 -13.41
CA VAL A 11 15.20 12.05 -13.69
C VAL A 11 14.24 12.74 -12.71
N PHE A 12 14.62 12.84 -11.44
CA PHE A 12 13.83 13.52 -10.41
C PHE A 12 13.71 15.04 -10.67
N GLU A 13 14.69 15.66 -11.33
CA GLU A 13 14.71 17.11 -11.61
C GLU A 13 13.95 17.54 -12.88
N ARG A 14 13.55 16.60 -13.76
CA ARG A 14 12.77 16.94 -14.98
C ARG A 14 11.33 17.30 -14.64
N ARG A 15 11.14 18.51 -14.12
CA ARG A 15 9.82 19.15 -14.00
C ARG A 15 9.36 19.58 -15.38
N TYR A 16 8.42 18.82 -15.96
CA TYR A 16 7.71 19.27 -17.14
C TYR A 16 6.82 20.45 -16.76
N ARG A 17 7.20 21.65 -17.20
CA ARG A 17 6.36 22.84 -17.12
C ARG A 17 5.51 22.88 -18.39
N ARG A 18 4.19 22.97 -18.20
CA ARG A 18 3.24 23.25 -19.29
C ARG A 18 3.75 24.42 -20.11
N ASP A 19 3.86 24.24 -21.42
CA ASP A 19 4.04 25.38 -22.32
C ASP A 19 2.77 26.25 -22.24
N PRO A 20 2.84 27.48 -21.71
CA PRO A 20 1.68 28.34 -21.57
C PRO A 20 1.08 28.76 -22.92
N SER A 21 1.83 28.59 -24.01
CA SER A 21 1.41 28.97 -25.35
C SER A 21 0.51 27.93 -26.03
N HIS A 22 0.38 26.71 -25.46
CA HIS A 22 -0.49 25.68 -26.03
C HIS A 22 -1.96 25.92 -25.63
N PRO A 23 -2.86 26.22 -26.59
CA PRO A 23 -4.27 26.42 -26.29
C PRO A 23 -4.88 25.11 -25.75
N THR A 24 -5.58 25.19 -24.62
CA THR A 24 -6.30 24.06 -24.04
C THR A 24 -7.44 23.67 -24.98
N ASP A 25 -7.53 22.40 -25.35
CA ASP A 25 -8.69 21.91 -26.09
C ASP A 25 -9.94 21.94 -25.20
N SER A 26 -11.00 22.59 -25.67
CA SER A 26 -12.24 22.79 -24.90
C SER A 26 -13.27 21.67 -25.09
N ARG A 27 -12.94 20.63 -25.87
CA ARG A 27 -13.83 19.48 -26.05
C ARG A 27 -14.07 18.73 -24.73
N PRO A 28 -15.22 18.05 -24.58
CA PRO A 28 -15.44 17.12 -23.48
C PRO A 28 -14.30 16.09 -23.36
N VAL A 29 -13.95 15.71 -22.14
CA VAL A 29 -12.83 14.79 -21.87
C VAL A 29 -13.00 13.45 -22.61
N GLN A 30 -14.23 13.00 -22.81
CA GLN A 30 -14.58 11.79 -23.56
C GLN A 30 -14.16 11.89 -25.04
N GLU A 31 -14.41 13.03 -25.70
CA GLU A 31 -14.00 13.26 -27.09
C GLU A 31 -12.47 13.36 -27.20
N LEU A 32 -11.81 13.92 -26.19
CA LEU A 32 -10.35 13.96 -26.14
C LEU A 32 -9.76 12.55 -26.02
N VAL A 33 -10.38 11.65 -25.24
CA VAL A 33 -9.98 10.24 -25.14
C VAL A 33 -10.07 9.56 -26.51
N GLU A 34 -11.18 9.74 -27.24
CA GLU A 34 -11.32 9.18 -28.59
C GLU A 34 -10.23 9.71 -29.54
N ALA A 35 -9.97 11.02 -29.50
CA ALA A 35 -8.92 11.65 -30.30
C ALA A 35 -7.52 11.12 -29.93
N LEU A 36 -7.21 10.95 -28.64
CA LEU A 36 -5.94 10.39 -28.17
C LEU A 36 -5.75 8.96 -28.68
N MET A 37 -6.81 8.15 -28.65
CA MET A 37 -6.78 6.77 -29.10
C MET A 37 -6.69 6.62 -30.62
N GLY A 38 -7.17 7.61 -31.39
CA GLY A 38 -7.04 7.67 -32.84
C GLY A 38 -5.72 8.29 -33.35
N THR A 39 -4.93 8.91 -32.48
CA THR A 39 -3.71 9.63 -32.86
C THR A 39 -2.52 8.67 -33.05
N ALA A 40 -1.72 8.93 -34.09
CA ALA A 40 -0.45 8.25 -34.37
C ALA A 40 0.81 9.11 -34.09
N GLY A 41 0.65 10.44 -33.94
CA GLY A 41 1.76 11.37 -33.69
C GLY A 41 2.06 11.54 -32.19
N GLU A 42 3.35 11.49 -31.82
CA GLU A 42 3.78 11.64 -30.42
C GLU A 42 3.46 13.03 -29.85
N THR A 43 3.75 14.10 -30.58
CA THR A 43 3.55 15.48 -30.11
C THR A 43 2.07 15.81 -29.88
N SER A 44 1.19 15.42 -30.81
CA SER A 44 -0.26 15.62 -30.66
C SER A 44 -0.85 14.71 -29.58
N GLY A 45 -0.31 13.50 -29.41
CA GLY A 45 -0.69 12.59 -28.33
C GLY A 45 -0.38 13.16 -26.93
N HIS A 46 0.79 13.78 -26.76
CA HIS A 46 1.16 14.42 -25.50
C HIS A 46 0.23 15.59 -25.12
N ALA A 47 -0.10 16.46 -26.08
CA ALA A 47 -1.03 17.56 -25.85
C ALA A 47 -2.42 17.06 -25.42
N LEU A 48 -2.97 16.07 -26.13
CA LEU A 48 -4.26 15.46 -25.79
C LEU A 48 -4.24 14.78 -24.41
N ALA A 49 -3.20 14.01 -24.10
CA ALA A 49 -3.06 13.39 -22.78
C ALA A 49 -3.02 14.42 -21.65
N GLN A 50 -2.40 15.58 -21.90
CA GLN A 50 -2.29 16.65 -20.92
C GLN A 50 -3.65 17.31 -20.68
N ASP A 51 -4.38 17.59 -21.76
CA ASP A 51 -5.72 18.16 -21.68
C ASP A 51 -6.72 17.19 -21.02
N ILE A 52 -6.61 15.87 -21.29
CA ILE A 52 -7.41 14.85 -20.60
C ILE A 52 -7.14 14.85 -19.10
N LEU A 53 -5.87 14.80 -18.67
CA LEU A 53 -5.52 14.74 -17.25
C LEU A 53 -5.92 16.03 -16.52
N THR A 54 -5.75 17.19 -17.17
CA THR A 54 -6.15 18.49 -16.62
C THR A 54 -7.67 18.58 -16.52
N GLY A 55 -8.39 18.25 -17.60
CA GLY A 55 -9.84 18.26 -17.67
C GLY A 55 -10.46 17.31 -16.64
N PHE A 56 -9.98 16.07 -16.56
CA PHE A 56 -10.41 15.10 -15.57
C PHE A 56 -10.20 15.61 -14.13
N GLY A 57 -9.05 16.24 -13.86
CA GLY A 57 -8.73 16.80 -12.55
C GLY A 57 -9.68 17.91 -12.09
N ALA A 58 -10.35 18.58 -13.03
CA ALA A 58 -11.31 19.65 -12.77
C ALA A 58 -12.78 19.17 -12.65
N LEU A 59 -13.05 17.90 -12.95
CA LEU A 59 -14.40 17.33 -12.85
C LEU A 59 -14.84 17.15 -11.39
N ASP A 60 -16.14 17.29 -11.14
CA ASP A 60 -16.77 16.86 -9.90
C ASP A 60 -16.96 15.33 -9.85
N ASP A 61 -17.41 14.81 -8.72
CA ASP A 61 -17.55 13.37 -8.51
C ASP A 61 -18.58 12.72 -9.46
N THR A 62 -19.66 13.43 -9.81
CA THR A 62 -20.67 12.94 -10.74
C THR A 62 -20.08 12.80 -12.13
N ALA A 63 -19.42 13.85 -12.62
CA ALA A 63 -18.80 13.84 -13.93
C ALA A 63 -17.60 12.87 -14.02
N LYS A 64 -16.83 12.68 -12.94
CA LYS A 64 -15.80 11.64 -12.86
C LYS A 64 -16.38 10.24 -12.98
N LEU A 65 -17.49 9.97 -12.28
CA LEU A 65 -18.16 8.67 -12.35
C LEU A 65 -18.69 8.41 -13.76
N ASP A 66 -19.29 9.40 -14.40
CA ASP A 66 -19.78 9.30 -15.78
C ASP A 66 -18.62 9.09 -16.77
N PHE A 67 -17.49 9.76 -16.58
CA PHE A 67 -16.27 9.52 -17.34
C PHE A 67 -15.80 8.07 -17.19
N PHE A 68 -15.71 7.54 -15.95
CA PHE A 68 -15.27 6.16 -15.73
C PHE A 68 -16.21 5.15 -16.37
N ARG A 69 -17.53 5.33 -16.26
CA ARG A 69 -18.52 4.45 -16.90
C ARG A 69 -18.44 4.49 -18.42
N HIS A 70 -18.24 5.67 -18.99
CA HIS A 70 -18.04 5.82 -20.43
C HIS A 70 -16.80 5.05 -20.89
N VAL A 71 -15.65 5.24 -20.24
CA VAL A 71 -14.40 4.54 -20.58
C VAL A 71 -14.53 3.02 -20.38
N ALA A 72 -15.11 2.58 -19.25
CA ALA A 72 -15.28 1.16 -18.96
C ALA A 72 -16.11 0.43 -20.01
N ARG A 73 -17.16 1.09 -20.56
CA ARG A 73 -18.04 0.55 -21.59
C ARG A 73 -17.46 0.66 -22.99
N ALA A 74 -17.07 1.87 -23.40
CA ALA A 74 -16.63 2.15 -24.78
C ALA A 74 -15.29 1.49 -25.12
N MET A 75 -14.46 1.19 -24.11
CA MET A 75 -13.10 0.66 -24.28
C MET A 75 -12.95 -0.75 -23.69
N ASN A 76 -14.05 -1.49 -23.58
CA ASN A 76 -14.03 -2.89 -23.15
C ASN A 76 -13.53 -3.82 -24.27
N ILE A 77 -13.29 -5.08 -23.91
CA ILE A 77 -13.06 -6.14 -24.90
C ILE A 77 -14.33 -6.36 -25.73
N ASP A 78 -14.15 -6.72 -26.99
CA ASP A 78 -15.22 -7.21 -27.85
C ASP A 78 -15.27 -8.75 -27.79
N PRO A 79 -16.29 -9.36 -27.16
CA PRO A 79 -16.37 -10.81 -27.01
C PRO A 79 -16.36 -11.59 -28.32
N GLU A 80 -16.90 -11.03 -29.41
CA GLU A 80 -16.94 -11.71 -30.71
C GLU A 80 -15.56 -11.71 -31.36
N THR A 81 -14.85 -10.58 -31.31
CA THR A 81 -13.46 -10.49 -31.78
C THR A 81 -12.53 -11.39 -30.95
N VAL A 82 -12.69 -11.44 -29.62
CA VAL A 82 -11.92 -12.35 -28.76
C VAL A 82 -12.16 -13.82 -29.12
N ARG A 83 -13.43 -14.22 -29.31
CA ARG A 83 -13.79 -15.60 -29.67
C ARG A 83 -13.22 -16.00 -31.02
N SER A 84 -13.43 -15.18 -32.04
CA SER A 84 -12.97 -15.49 -33.41
C SER A 84 -11.43 -15.56 -33.51
N THR A 85 -10.71 -14.68 -32.80
CA THR A 85 -9.24 -14.71 -32.76
C THR A 85 -8.70 -15.88 -31.95
N LEU A 86 -9.39 -16.31 -30.89
CA LEU A 86 -9.07 -17.54 -30.17
C LEU A 86 -9.25 -18.78 -31.06
N ASP A 87 -10.39 -18.90 -31.75
CA ASP A 87 -10.66 -20.01 -32.67
C ASP A 87 -9.61 -20.08 -33.79
N ALA A 88 -9.11 -18.92 -34.25
CA ALA A 88 -8.01 -18.84 -35.22
C ALA A 88 -6.69 -19.34 -34.64
N TYR A 89 -6.37 -18.97 -33.39
CA TYR A 89 -5.17 -19.43 -32.69
C TYR A 89 -5.20 -20.94 -32.39
N GLU A 90 -6.35 -21.49 -32.00
CA GLU A 90 -6.51 -22.93 -31.76
C GLU A 90 -6.33 -23.76 -33.02
N ARG A 91 -6.83 -23.27 -34.17
CA ARG A 91 -6.73 -23.96 -35.46
C ARG A 91 -5.32 -23.93 -36.04
N ASP A 92 -4.61 -22.82 -35.90
CA ASP A 92 -3.25 -22.63 -36.43
C ASP A 92 -2.40 -21.79 -35.45
N PRO A 93 -1.78 -22.43 -34.44
CA PRO A 93 -0.92 -21.73 -33.48
C PRO A 93 0.31 -21.12 -34.17
N SER A 94 0.31 -19.80 -34.34
CA SER A 94 1.41 -19.06 -34.97
C SER A 94 1.62 -17.71 -34.29
N LYS A 95 2.74 -17.04 -34.60
CA LYS A 95 3.03 -15.67 -34.12
C LYS A 95 1.91 -14.69 -34.50
N ALA A 96 1.31 -14.87 -35.68
CA ALA A 96 0.26 -13.98 -36.17
C ALA A 96 -1.06 -14.19 -35.41
N THR A 97 -1.50 -15.44 -35.27
CA THR A 97 -2.75 -15.78 -34.59
C THR A 97 -2.66 -15.53 -33.08
N TYR A 98 -1.51 -15.81 -32.46
CA TYR A 98 -1.26 -15.44 -31.05
C TYR A 98 -1.36 -13.93 -30.83
N ARG A 99 -0.73 -13.12 -31.70
CA ARG A 99 -0.80 -11.67 -31.59
C ARG A 99 -2.23 -11.16 -31.74
N ALA A 100 -2.97 -11.67 -32.72
CA ALA A 100 -4.36 -11.26 -32.95
C ALA A 100 -5.22 -11.53 -31.70
N PHE A 101 -5.09 -12.73 -31.11
CA PHE A 101 -5.80 -13.08 -29.88
C PHE A 101 -5.36 -12.22 -28.69
N ALA A 102 -4.06 -12.06 -28.47
CA ALA A 102 -3.54 -11.23 -27.38
C ALA A 102 -4.00 -9.76 -27.49
N THR A 103 -4.01 -9.19 -28.70
CA THR A 103 -4.53 -7.84 -28.94
C THR A 103 -6.04 -7.74 -28.73
N ALA A 104 -6.82 -8.74 -29.16
CA ALA A 104 -8.27 -8.75 -28.95
C ALA A 104 -8.65 -8.87 -27.47
N ALA A 105 -7.87 -9.64 -26.70
CA ALA A 105 -8.11 -9.89 -25.28
C ALA A 105 -7.68 -8.73 -24.36
N GLU A 106 -6.92 -7.76 -24.87
CA GLU A 106 -6.53 -6.58 -24.10
C GLU A 106 -7.56 -5.45 -24.27
N PRO A 107 -8.21 -4.99 -23.19
CA PRO A 107 -9.15 -3.88 -23.28
C PRO A 107 -8.42 -2.58 -23.64
N ARG A 108 -9.00 -1.79 -24.55
CA ARG A 108 -8.40 -0.54 -25.06
C ARG A 108 -8.08 0.47 -23.94
N ARG A 109 -8.72 0.36 -22.77
CA ARG A 109 -8.44 1.20 -21.61
C ARG A 109 -7.04 0.99 -21.01
N GLN A 110 -6.39 -0.16 -21.20
CA GLN A 110 -4.97 -0.30 -20.84
C GLN A 110 -4.08 0.59 -21.70
N GLU A 111 -4.36 0.62 -23.00
CA GLU A 111 -3.63 1.48 -23.93
C GLU A 111 -3.89 2.96 -23.65
N LEU A 112 -5.12 3.35 -23.30
CA LEU A 112 -5.40 4.70 -22.83
C LEU A 112 -4.51 5.08 -21.64
N ILE A 113 -4.47 4.24 -20.60
CA ILE A 113 -3.66 4.52 -19.40
C ILE A 113 -2.17 4.62 -19.75
N ARG A 114 -1.65 3.76 -20.65
CA ARG A 114 -0.26 3.86 -21.15
C ARG A 114 0.00 5.18 -21.89
N ARG A 115 -0.90 5.59 -22.78
CA ARG A 115 -0.79 6.87 -23.50
C ARG A 115 -0.85 8.06 -22.56
N LEU A 116 -1.72 8.05 -21.56
CA LEU A 116 -1.76 9.10 -20.54
C LEU A 116 -0.45 9.18 -19.74
N ASN A 117 0.21 8.05 -19.49
CA ASN A 117 1.48 7.98 -18.76
C ASN A 117 2.72 8.33 -19.62
N SER A 118 2.55 8.63 -20.92
CA SER A 118 3.66 9.07 -21.78
C SER A 118 4.23 10.44 -21.36
N LEU A 119 3.42 11.24 -20.67
CA LEU A 119 3.78 12.55 -20.17
C LEU A 119 4.66 12.48 -18.92
N PRO A 120 5.76 13.25 -18.86
CA PRO A 120 6.53 13.35 -17.63
C PRO A 120 5.68 13.90 -16.48
N GLY A 121 5.67 13.19 -15.34
CA GLY A 121 4.88 13.56 -14.16
C GLY A 121 3.41 13.10 -14.18
N ALA A 122 2.92 12.48 -15.26
CA ALA A 122 1.55 11.98 -15.33
C ALA A 122 1.26 10.80 -14.41
N THR A 123 2.28 10.04 -14.00
CA THR A 123 2.11 8.90 -13.09
C THR A 123 1.37 9.29 -11.81
N GLY A 124 1.71 10.43 -11.20
CA GLY A 124 0.99 10.92 -10.02
C GLY A 124 -0.46 11.29 -10.30
N ALA A 125 -0.77 11.82 -11.49
CA ALA A 125 -2.15 12.11 -11.89
C ALA A 125 -2.97 10.82 -12.10
N LEU A 126 -2.36 9.78 -12.67
CA LEU A 126 -2.99 8.47 -12.83
C LEU A 126 -3.22 7.77 -11.48
N VAL A 127 -2.29 7.90 -10.54
CA VAL A 127 -2.49 7.41 -9.16
C VAL A 127 -3.69 8.09 -8.52
N ARG A 128 -3.83 9.43 -8.67
CA ARG A 128 -5.01 10.15 -8.18
C ARG A 128 -6.30 9.73 -8.89
N MET A 129 -6.26 9.57 -10.22
CA MET A 129 -7.39 9.09 -11.01
C MET A 129 -7.85 7.71 -10.55
N ARG A 130 -6.93 6.77 -10.29
CA ARG A 130 -7.29 5.46 -9.75
C ARG A 130 -7.83 5.55 -8.32
N ALA A 131 -7.33 6.48 -7.49
CA ALA A 131 -7.90 6.71 -6.17
C ALA A 131 -9.39 7.15 -6.25
N ASP A 132 -9.72 8.01 -7.21
CA ASP A 132 -11.10 8.38 -7.51
C ASP A 132 -11.92 7.19 -8.04
N LEU A 133 -11.36 6.37 -8.93
CA LEU A 133 -12.02 5.15 -9.42
C LEU A 133 -12.37 4.18 -8.27
N LEU A 134 -11.43 3.93 -7.36
CA LEU A 134 -11.64 3.05 -6.21
C LEU A 134 -12.72 3.60 -5.25
N ARG A 135 -12.78 4.93 -5.08
CA ARG A 135 -13.73 5.60 -4.19
C ARG A 135 -15.14 5.63 -4.79
N LEU A 136 -15.25 5.99 -6.06
CA LEU A 136 -16.53 6.21 -6.76
C LEU A 136 -17.11 4.93 -7.36
N GLY A 137 -16.26 3.98 -7.77
CA GLY A 137 -16.66 2.76 -8.46
C GLY A 137 -16.97 1.57 -7.55
N ARG A 138 -16.93 1.74 -6.23
CA ARG A 138 -17.16 0.65 -5.27
C ARG A 138 -18.58 0.08 -5.42
N GLY A 139 -18.68 -1.23 -5.66
CA GLY A 139 -19.96 -1.91 -5.85
C GLY A 139 -20.52 -1.82 -7.27
N ASP A 140 -19.79 -1.20 -8.22
CA ASP A 140 -20.11 -1.20 -9.65
C ASP A 140 -19.19 -2.23 -10.36
N PRO A 141 -19.70 -3.41 -10.78
CA PRO A 141 -18.87 -4.48 -11.31
C PRO A 141 -18.04 -4.10 -12.55
N GLU A 142 -18.54 -3.19 -13.40
CA GLU A 142 -17.81 -2.73 -14.59
C GLU A 142 -16.59 -1.90 -14.18
N LEU A 143 -16.72 -1.07 -13.15
CA LEU A 143 -15.64 -0.22 -12.65
C LEU A 143 -14.64 -1.01 -11.80
N GLU A 144 -15.10 -2.01 -11.06
CA GLU A 144 -14.23 -2.97 -10.36
C GLU A 144 -13.39 -3.77 -11.36
N ALA A 145 -13.94 -4.14 -12.52
CA ALA A 145 -13.17 -4.74 -13.60
C ALA A 145 -12.16 -3.74 -14.20
N PHE A 146 -12.51 -2.46 -14.34
CA PHE A 146 -11.59 -1.43 -14.83
C PHE A 146 -10.40 -1.19 -13.86
N ASP A 147 -10.60 -1.29 -12.54
CA ASP A 147 -9.49 -1.21 -11.57
C ASP A 147 -8.39 -2.25 -11.84
N LEU A 148 -8.75 -3.44 -12.34
CA LEU A 148 -7.79 -4.50 -12.63
C LEU A 148 -6.74 -4.07 -13.66
N ASP A 149 -7.11 -3.21 -14.62
CA ASP A 149 -6.20 -2.69 -15.64
C ASP A 149 -5.21 -1.68 -15.06
N PHE A 150 -5.69 -0.77 -14.19
CA PHE A 150 -4.80 0.10 -13.43
C PHE A 150 -3.83 -0.71 -12.57
N ARG A 151 -4.34 -1.72 -11.85
CA ARG A 151 -3.53 -2.57 -11.00
C ARG A 151 -2.47 -3.34 -11.81
N HIS A 152 -2.84 -3.85 -13.00
CA HIS A 152 -1.91 -4.52 -13.90
C HIS A 152 -0.76 -3.59 -14.30
N LEU A 153 -1.08 -2.39 -14.79
CA LEU A 153 -0.08 -1.41 -15.24
C LEU A 153 0.77 -0.89 -14.08
N PHE A 154 0.16 -0.57 -12.93
CA PHE A 154 0.88 -0.09 -11.76
C PHE A 154 1.79 -1.15 -11.14
N ALA A 155 1.43 -2.45 -11.20
CA ALA A 155 2.32 -3.51 -10.77
C ALA A 155 3.63 -3.57 -11.59
N SER A 156 3.56 -3.21 -12.87
CA SER A 156 4.74 -3.10 -13.74
C SER A 156 5.52 -1.81 -13.50
N TRP A 157 4.83 -0.67 -13.38
CA TRP A 157 5.46 0.64 -13.26
C TRP A 157 6.08 0.90 -11.88
N PHE A 158 5.43 0.44 -10.81
CA PHE A 158 5.94 0.56 -9.44
C PHE A 158 6.73 -0.69 -9.02
N ASN A 159 7.58 -1.16 -9.92
CA ASN A 159 8.46 -2.28 -9.63
C ASN A 159 9.38 -1.92 -8.45
N ARG A 160 9.46 -2.84 -7.49
CA ARG A 160 10.38 -2.78 -6.35
C ARG A 160 11.80 -2.35 -6.71
N GLY A 161 12.33 -2.77 -7.86
CA GLY A 161 13.71 -2.46 -8.28
C GLY A 161 14.01 -0.96 -8.39
N PHE A 162 12.98 -0.13 -8.52
CA PHE A 162 13.10 1.33 -8.60
C PHE A 162 12.73 2.04 -7.30
N LEU A 163 12.28 1.33 -6.27
CA LEU A 163 11.98 1.96 -4.99
C LEU A 163 13.27 2.33 -4.27
N VAL A 164 13.35 3.59 -3.88
CA VAL A 164 14.49 4.15 -3.15
C VAL A 164 14.08 4.37 -1.71
N LEU A 165 14.75 3.66 -0.79
CA LEU A 165 14.62 3.89 0.64
C LEU A 165 15.42 5.15 1.03
N ARG A 166 14.77 6.11 1.70
CA ARG A 166 15.41 7.33 2.21
C ARG A 166 15.09 7.51 3.70
N PRO A 167 16.07 7.87 4.54
CA PRO A 167 15.78 8.30 5.90
C PRO A 167 15.01 9.63 5.86
N ILE A 168 14.04 9.78 6.77
CA ILE A 168 13.29 11.01 7.00
C ILE A 168 13.64 11.52 8.39
N SER A 169 14.00 12.80 8.46
CA SER A 169 14.45 13.48 9.66
C SER A 169 13.86 14.88 9.74
N TRP A 170 14.08 15.58 10.85
CA TRP A 170 13.62 16.96 11.01
C TRP A 170 14.26 17.94 10.00
N GLU A 171 15.43 17.58 9.46
CA GLU A 171 16.13 18.32 8.40
C GLU A 171 15.57 18.04 6.99
N SER A 172 14.61 17.13 6.85
CA SER A 172 14.00 16.84 5.54
C SER A 172 13.16 18.02 5.03
N PRO A 173 13.00 18.18 3.71
CA PRO A 173 12.24 19.30 3.14
C PRO A 173 10.81 19.40 3.70
N ALA A 174 10.38 20.61 4.07
CA ALA A 174 9.09 20.84 4.72
C ALA A 174 7.89 20.26 3.92
N HIS A 175 7.90 20.38 2.59
CA HIS A 175 6.83 19.84 1.74
C HIS A 175 6.74 18.30 1.77
N ILE A 176 7.81 17.59 2.14
CA ILE A 176 7.76 16.13 2.38
C ILE A 176 7.21 15.86 3.77
N LEU A 177 7.63 16.64 4.78
CA LEU A 177 7.15 16.52 6.16
C LEU A 177 5.64 16.77 6.27
N GLU A 178 5.12 17.78 5.56
CA GLU A 178 3.67 18.05 5.44
C GLU A 178 2.91 16.83 4.92
N LYS A 179 3.49 16.11 3.95
CA LYS A 179 2.90 14.88 3.41
C LYS A 179 2.92 13.73 4.40
N ILE A 180 3.99 13.59 5.20
CA ILE A 180 4.03 12.59 6.28
C ILE A 180 2.90 12.84 7.30
N ILE A 181 2.67 14.10 7.68
CA ILE A 181 1.54 14.46 8.55
C ILE A 181 0.21 14.07 7.89
N ALA A 182 0.01 14.45 6.62
CA ALA A 182 -1.24 14.20 5.90
C ALA A 182 -1.53 12.70 5.64
N TYR A 183 -0.48 11.87 5.56
CA TYR A 183 -0.59 10.47 5.18
C TYR A 183 -0.54 9.48 6.35
N GLU A 184 -0.35 9.97 7.58
CA GLU A 184 -0.27 9.08 8.74
C GLU A 184 -1.62 8.41 9.04
N ALA A 185 -1.66 7.09 8.80
CA ALA A 185 -2.88 6.31 8.81
C ALA A 185 -3.04 5.40 10.04
N VAL A 186 -2.00 5.22 10.85
CA VAL A 186 -1.99 4.35 12.03
C VAL A 186 -2.25 5.16 13.29
N HIS A 187 -1.43 6.18 13.56
CA HIS A 187 -1.49 7.06 14.72
C HIS A 187 -1.42 8.52 14.28
N ALA A 188 -2.57 9.18 14.17
CA ALA A 188 -2.69 10.54 13.65
C ALA A 188 -1.62 11.50 14.22
N ILE A 189 -1.08 12.35 13.36
CA ILE A 189 -0.14 13.41 13.71
C ILE A 189 -0.91 14.72 13.66
N ASP A 190 -1.22 15.28 14.82
CA ASP A 190 -2.15 16.42 14.90
C ASP A 190 -1.44 17.78 14.73
N SER A 191 -0.11 17.80 14.78
CA SER A 191 0.68 19.04 14.70
C SER A 191 2.12 18.84 14.24
N TRP A 192 2.78 19.94 13.85
CA TRP A 192 4.22 19.96 13.59
C TRP A 192 5.06 19.59 14.81
N ASP A 193 4.61 19.96 16.02
CA ASP A 193 5.29 19.58 17.25
C ASP A 193 5.17 18.07 17.49
N ASP A 194 4.02 17.47 17.16
CA ASP A 194 3.88 16.01 17.23
C ASP A 194 4.79 15.31 16.22
N LEU A 195 4.86 15.80 14.98
CA LEU A 195 5.81 15.29 14.00
C LEU A 195 7.26 15.40 14.51
N ARG A 196 7.63 16.56 15.07
CA ARG A 196 8.97 16.81 15.61
C ARG A 196 9.33 15.79 16.68
N ARG A 197 8.42 15.48 17.61
CA ARG A 197 8.65 14.46 18.65
C ARG A 197 8.87 13.05 18.11
N ARG A 198 8.37 12.76 16.90
CA ARG A 198 8.54 11.48 16.23
C ARG A 198 9.78 11.42 15.32
N LEU A 199 10.38 12.56 14.98
CA LEU A 199 11.54 12.62 14.06
C LEU A 199 12.85 13.12 14.69
N GLU A 200 12.79 14.08 15.60
CA GLU A 200 13.97 14.73 16.18
C GLU A 200 14.70 13.87 17.23
N PRO A 201 14.02 13.13 18.14
CA PRO A 201 14.72 12.34 19.15
C PRO A 201 15.62 11.24 18.57
N LYS A 202 16.80 11.03 19.17
CA LYS A 202 17.79 10.04 18.71
C LYS A 202 17.34 8.58 18.85
N ASP A 203 16.30 8.31 19.62
CA ASP A 203 15.63 7.01 19.75
C ASP A 203 14.41 6.88 18.82
N ARG A 204 14.27 7.78 17.84
CA ARG A 204 13.29 7.68 16.76
C ARG A 204 13.98 7.63 15.40
N ARG A 205 13.42 6.86 14.49
CA ARG A 205 13.83 6.79 13.09
C ARG A 205 12.59 6.79 12.22
N CYS A 206 12.64 7.47 11.10
CA CYS A 206 11.61 7.39 10.08
C CYS A 206 12.28 7.13 8.74
N PHE A 207 11.62 6.34 7.91
CA PHE A 207 12.07 6.02 6.57
C PHE A 207 10.91 6.15 5.61
N ALA A 208 11.18 6.56 4.38
CA ALA A 208 10.19 6.55 3.32
C ALA A 208 10.73 5.93 2.03
N PHE A 209 9.86 5.24 1.32
CA PHE A 209 10.12 4.70 -0.02
C PHE A 209 9.59 5.67 -1.07
N PHE A 210 10.47 6.04 -1.99
CA PHE A 210 10.18 6.92 -3.12
C PHE A 210 10.31 6.17 -4.43
N HIS A 211 9.63 6.65 -5.46
CA HIS A 211 9.75 6.13 -6.82
C HIS A 211 10.19 7.23 -7.79
N PRO A 212 11.07 6.95 -8.77
CA PRO A 212 11.53 7.91 -9.77
C PRO A 212 10.44 8.71 -10.46
N SER A 213 9.30 8.07 -10.77
CA SER A 213 8.16 8.72 -11.41
C SER A 213 7.33 9.62 -10.49
N MET A 214 7.58 9.58 -9.17
CA MET A 214 6.92 10.40 -8.14
C MET A 214 7.95 10.88 -7.08
N PRO A 215 8.91 11.76 -7.46
CA PRO A 215 10.08 12.15 -6.65
C PRO A 215 9.74 12.66 -5.25
N ASP A 216 8.72 13.50 -5.22
CA ASP A 216 8.35 14.30 -4.05
C ASP A 216 7.20 13.64 -3.28
N GLU A 217 6.83 12.40 -3.65
CA GLU A 217 5.76 11.65 -3.01
C GLU A 217 6.34 10.46 -2.26
N PRO A 218 6.29 10.44 -0.91
CA PRO A 218 6.50 9.19 -0.20
C PRO A 218 5.38 8.23 -0.62
N LEU A 219 5.73 7.02 -1.02
CA LEU A 219 4.75 5.97 -1.35
C LEU A 219 4.39 5.17 -0.11
N ILE A 220 5.41 4.86 0.68
CA ILE A 220 5.29 4.20 1.98
C ILE A 220 6.23 4.92 2.93
N PHE A 221 5.80 5.20 4.15
CA PHE A 221 6.74 5.52 5.21
C PHE A 221 6.58 4.59 6.40
N VAL A 222 7.65 4.51 7.18
CA VAL A 222 7.85 3.56 8.27
C VAL A 222 8.44 4.34 9.44
N GLU A 223 7.70 4.40 10.54
CA GLU A 223 8.18 4.97 11.79
C GLU A 223 8.67 3.87 12.73
N VAL A 224 9.83 4.12 13.33
CA VAL A 224 10.55 3.17 14.18
C VAL A 224 10.94 3.85 15.50
N ALA A 225 10.60 3.21 16.60
CA ALA A 225 11.10 3.57 17.92
C ALA A 225 12.23 2.62 18.32
N LEU A 226 13.31 3.18 18.85
CA LEU A 226 14.42 2.42 19.42
C LEU A 226 14.17 2.29 20.93
N THR A 227 14.08 1.05 21.41
CA THR A 227 13.68 0.75 22.80
C THR A 227 14.64 -0.24 23.46
N ARG A 228 14.47 -0.40 24.78
CA ARG A 228 15.01 -1.54 25.54
C ARG A 228 13.88 -2.55 25.73
N GLY A 229 13.97 -3.69 25.05
CA GLY A 229 12.93 -4.71 25.01
C GLY A 229 11.72 -4.36 24.13
N ILE A 230 10.79 -5.30 24.07
CA ILE A 230 9.60 -5.27 23.21
C ILE A 230 8.46 -4.54 23.93
N PRO A 231 7.89 -3.46 23.36
CA PRO A 231 6.78 -2.75 23.97
C PRO A 231 5.44 -3.45 23.74
N GLY A 232 4.52 -3.25 24.69
CA GLY A 232 3.13 -3.73 24.63
C GLY A 232 2.06 -2.63 24.61
N SER A 233 2.44 -1.35 24.52
CA SER A 233 1.48 -0.23 24.47
C SER A 233 1.99 0.89 23.56
N VAL A 234 1.11 1.38 22.67
CA VAL A 234 1.43 2.50 21.79
C VAL A 234 1.38 3.82 22.54
N GLN A 235 0.50 3.98 23.52
CA GLN A 235 0.47 5.16 24.38
C GLN A 235 1.79 5.32 25.14
N GLY A 236 2.37 4.22 25.65
CA GLY A 236 3.69 4.25 26.27
C GLY A 236 4.82 4.61 25.29
N LEU A 237 4.67 4.28 24.01
CA LEU A 237 5.64 4.62 22.96
C LEU A 237 5.56 6.09 22.53
N LEU A 238 4.35 6.65 22.50
CA LEU A 238 4.05 8.00 22.02
C LEU A 238 3.92 9.04 23.14
N ALA A 239 4.12 8.65 24.41
CA ALA A 239 4.04 9.55 25.56
C ALA A 239 4.97 10.76 25.42
N GLU A 240 4.44 11.95 25.67
CA GLU A 240 5.17 13.22 25.52
C GLU A 240 6.28 13.40 26.58
N ASP A 241 6.07 12.85 27.77
CA ASP A 241 7.00 12.92 28.92
C ASP A 241 8.06 11.78 28.93
N ARG A 242 8.11 10.98 27.86
CA ARG A 242 9.12 9.95 27.66
C ARG A 242 10.53 10.54 27.70
N LYS A 243 11.41 9.93 28.49
CA LYS A 243 12.86 10.17 28.40
C LYS A 243 13.44 9.45 27.18
N ALA A 244 13.91 10.21 26.20
CA ALA A 244 14.64 9.66 25.05
C ALA A 244 15.91 8.95 25.53
N ILE A 245 16.21 7.79 24.94
CA ILE A 245 17.46 7.07 25.18
C ILE A 245 18.49 7.36 24.08
N ALA A 246 19.76 7.12 24.37
CA ALA A 246 20.77 7.14 23.32
C ALA A 246 20.59 5.93 22.39
N SER A 247 20.82 6.10 21.09
CA SER A 247 20.57 5.04 20.11
C SER A 247 21.39 3.76 20.35
N HIS A 248 22.58 3.87 20.94
CA HIS A 248 23.44 2.73 21.27
C HIS A 248 22.98 1.95 22.51
N GLU A 249 22.09 2.52 23.33
CA GLU A 249 21.50 1.85 24.48
C GLU A 249 20.29 0.98 24.09
N ALA A 250 19.75 1.17 22.88
CA ALA A 250 18.63 0.39 22.38
C ALA A 250 19.09 -1.00 21.92
N ASP A 251 18.29 -2.01 22.25
CA ASP A 251 18.45 -3.39 21.79
C ASP A 251 17.34 -3.85 20.85
N THR A 252 16.28 -3.04 20.71
CA THR A 252 15.06 -3.36 19.99
C THR A 252 14.65 -2.22 19.07
N ALA A 253 14.38 -2.53 17.80
CA ALA A 253 13.74 -1.64 16.85
C ALA A 253 12.26 -2.01 16.71
N VAL A 254 11.39 -1.05 17.01
CA VAL A 254 9.94 -1.22 17.05
C VAL A 254 9.30 -0.45 15.89
N PHE A 255 8.85 -1.16 14.87
CA PHE A 255 8.06 -0.60 13.77
C PHE A 255 6.62 -0.37 14.25
N TYR A 256 6.30 0.86 14.63
CA TYR A 256 5.00 1.19 15.24
C TYR A 256 4.02 1.87 14.28
N SER A 257 4.52 2.44 13.17
CA SER A 257 3.67 2.90 12.08
C SER A 257 4.25 2.52 10.72
N ILE A 258 3.40 2.02 9.84
CA ILE A 258 3.71 1.74 8.43
C ILE A 258 2.51 2.18 7.62
N SER A 259 2.67 3.26 6.87
CA SER A 259 1.57 3.94 6.18
C SER A 259 1.79 3.88 4.67
N ASN A 260 0.81 3.36 3.93
CA ASN A 260 0.72 3.54 2.48
C ASN A 260 0.12 4.92 2.22
N CYS A 261 0.90 5.79 1.60
CA CYS A 261 0.58 7.19 1.42
C CYS A 261 -0.40 7.43 0.27
N GLN A 262 -0.48 6.49 -0.67
CA GLN A 262 -1.18 6.70 -1.93
C GLN A 262 -2.37 5.74 -2.03
N ALA A 263 -3.58 6.26 -1.84
CA ALA A 263 -4.82 5.47 -1.96
C ALA A 263 -4.95 4.80 -3.33
N GLY A 264 -4.50 5.48 -4.39
CA GLY A 264 -4.41 4.93 -5.75
C GLY A 264 -3.36 3.83 -5.94
N LEU A 265 -2.52 3.55 -4.95
CA LEU A 265 -1.62 2.40 -4.94
C LEU A 265 -2.12 1.29 -3.99
N ALA A 266 -3.37 1.38 -3.52
CA ALA A 266 -4.00 0.29 -2.78
C ALA A 266 -3.91 -1.03 -3.57
N SER A 267 -3.49 -2.10 -2.90
CA SER A 267 -3.29 -3.44 -3.47
C SER A 267 -2.23 -3.54 -4.57
N VAL A 268 -1.41 -2.51 -4.79
CA VAL A 268 -0.19 -2.60 -5.60
C VAL A 268 0.93 -3.10 -4.69
N SER A 269 1.57 -4.20 -5.09
CA SER A 269 2.67 -4.77 -4.31
C SER A 269 3.98 -4.06 -4.63
N PHE A 270 4.62 -3.51 -3.61
CA PHE A 270 5.96 -2.95 -3.67
C PHE A 270 7.04 -4.00 -3.31
N GLY A 271 6.65 -5.27 -3.30
CA GLY A 271 7.48 -6.40 -2.92
C GLY A 271 7.48 -6.72 -1.42
N ASN A 272 7.84 -7.95 -1.10
CA ASN A 272 7.74 -8.55 0.23
C ASN A 272 9.04 -8.43 1.05
N SER A 273 9.72 -7.30 0.99
CA SER A 273 10.98 -7.10 1.72
C SER A 273 11.22 -5.64 2.12
N LEU A 274 10.17 -4.83 2.20
CA LEU A 274 10.30 -3.42 2.61
C LEU A 274 10.88 -3.35 4.02
N ILE A 275 10.27 -4.08 4.95
CA ILE A 275 10.71 -4.10 6.34
C ILE A 275 12.07 -4.78 6.51
N LYS A 276 12.37 -5.78 5.68
CA LYS A 276 13.71 -6.38 5.64
C LYS A 276 14.79 -5.34 5.28
N GLN A 277 14.52 -4.44 4.33
CA GLN A 277 15.48 -3.38 3.97
C GLN A 277 15.69 -2.40 5.13
N VAL A 278 14.62 -1.92 5.75
CA VAL A 278 14.72 -1.01 6.90
C VAL A 278 15.43 -1.69 8.08
N ALA A 279 15.09 -2.93 8.39
CA ALA A 279 15.72 -3.68 9.47
C ALA A 279 17.22 -3.95 9.19
N ALA A 280 17.59 -4.24 7.93
CA ALA A 280 18.99 -4.42 7.54
C ALA A 280 19.79 -3.12 7.64
N ASP A 281 19.21 -1.98 7.21
CA ASP A 281 19.83 -0.66 7.36
C ASP A 281 20.05 -0.31 8.84
N LEU A 282 19.03 -0.48 9.66
CA LEU A 282 19.12 -0.27 11.11
C LEU A 282 20.17 -1.19 11.75
N SER A 283 20.20 -2.47 11.39
CA SER A 283 21.18 -3.43 11.92
C SER A 283 22.62 -3.08 11.53
N ALA A 284 22.84 -2.53 10.34
CA ALA A 284 24.16 -2.12 9.88
C ALA A 284 24.65 -0.86 10.62
N ASN A 285 23.75 0.10 10.84
CA ASN A 285 24.08 1.39 11.46
C ASN A 285 24.07 1.36 13.00
N LEU A 286 23.34 0.42 13.62
CA LEU A 286 23.19 0.29 15.07
C LEU A 286 23.38 -1.19 15.51
N PRO A 287 24.63 -1.65 15.67
CA PRO A 287 24.94 -3.04 16.00
C PRO A 287 24.40 -3.52 17.36
N SER A 288 23.98 -2.60 18.24
CA SER A 288 23.34 -2.91 19.52
C SER A 288 21.95 -3.53 19.35
N LEU A 289 21.28 -3.29 18.22
CA LEU A 289 19.95 -3.81 17.92
C LEU A 289 20.00 -5.31 17.64
N LYS A 290 19.27 -6.07 18.47
CA LYS A 290 19.16 -7.54 18.40
C LYS A 290 17.75 -7.99 18.00
N THR A 291 16.75 -7.17 18.30
CA THR A 291 15.33 -7.49 18.11
C THR A 291 14.70 -6.52 17.14
N PHE A 292 14.00 -7.04 16.14
CA PHE A 292 13.23 -6.26 15.17
C PHE A 292 11.77 -6.68 15.25
N VAL A 293 10.91 -5.81 15.76
CA VAL A 293 9.54 -6.16 16.09
C VAL A 293 8.60 -5.04 15.67
N THR A 294 7.34 -5.34 15.40
CA THR A 294 6.33 -4.30 15.17
C THR A 294 5.46 -4.11 16.41
N LEU A 295 4.73 -3.01 16.49
CA LEU A 295 3.55 -2.90 17.33
C LEU A 295 2.39 -2.52 16.41
N SER A 296 1.66 -3.52 15.92
CA SER A 296 0.73 -3.37 14.79
C SER A 296 -0.74 -3.45 15.24
N PRO A 297 -1.64 -2.69 14.59
CA PRO A 297 -3.08 -2.78 14.84
C PRO A 297 -3.69 -4.06 14.25
N ILE A 298 -4.92 -4.38 14.68
CA ILE A 298 -5.72 -5.51 14.17
C ILE A 298 -7.07 -4.97 13.65
N PRO A 299 -7.08 -4.27 12.50
CA PRO A 299 -8.15 -3.34 12.13
C PRO A 299 -9.54 -3.97 11.92
N ARG A 300 -9.61 -5.28 11.67
CA ARG A 300 -10.85 -6.00 11.31
C ARG A 300 -11.30 -7.02 12.35
N LEU A 301 -10.69 -7.05 13.53
CA LEU A 301 -11.01 -8.03 14.56
C LEU A 301 -12.46 -7.89 15.05
N ASN A 302 -12.88 -6.70 15.48
CA ASN A 302 -14.24 -6.51 16.00
C ASN A 302 -15.31 -6.80 14.93
N THR A 303 -15.10 -6.35 13.69
CA THR A 303 -16.01 -6.67 12.59
C THR A 303 -16.12 -8.18 12.39
N TRP A 304 -14.99 -8.89 12.36
CA TRP A 304 -15.00 -10.34 12.23
C TRP A 304 -15.72 -11.04 13.39
N LEU A 305 -15.50 -10.58 14.63
CA LEU A 305 -16.18 -11.13 15.82
C LEU A 305 -17.70 -10.93 15.75
N THR A 306 -18.15 -9.75 15.34
CA THR A 306 -19.58 -9.46 15.10
C THR A 306 -20.15 -10.35 14.00
N ASP A 307 -19.43 -10.54 12.89
CA ASP A 307 -19.87 -11.43 11.80
C ASP A 307 -19.96 -12.90 12.25
N GLN A 308 -19.18 -13.31 13.25
CA GLN A 308 -19.28 -14.63 13.87
C GLN A 308 -20.39 -14.73 14.95
N GLY A 309 -21.01 -13.61 15.34
CA GLY A 309 -22.00 -13.54 16.43
C GLY A 309 -21.37 -13.71 17.82
N LEU A 310 -20.12 -13.28 18.00
CA LEU A 310 -19.40 -13.35 19.26
C LEU A 310 -19.47 -12.01 20.00
N GLU A 311 -19.74 -12.06 21.30
CA GLU A 311 -19.73 -10.90 22.21
C GLU A 311 -18.63 -11.06 23.26
N PRO A 312 -17.39 -10.67 22.93
CA PRO A 312 -16.25 -10.95 23.79
C PRO A 312 -16.21 -10.04 25.02
N LYS A 313 -15.80 -10.62 26.16
CA LYS A 313 -15.34 -9.83 27.31
C LYS A 313 -13.90 -9.35 27.09
N ALA A 314 -13.53 -8.26 27.78
CA ALA A 314 -12.23 -7.61 27.61
C ALA A 314 -11.03 -8.55 27.86
N ASP A 315 -11.15 -9.48 28.81
CA ASP A 315 -10.13 -10.48 29.16
C ASP A 315 -10.00 -11.61 28.12
N GLN A 316 -11.05 -11.85 27.31
CA GLN A 316 -11.04 -12.85 26.23
C GLN A 316 -10.43 -12.30 24.93
N MET A 317 -10.33 -10.98 24.79
CA MET A 317 -9.91 -10.32 23.54
C MET A 317 -8.54 -10.80 23.03
N PRO A 318 -7.48 -10.98 23.83
CA PRO A 318 -6.18 -11.45 23.32
C PRO A 318 -6.23 -12.88 22.76
N ALA A 319 -7.00 -13.77 23.38
CA ALA A 319 -7.16 -15.15 22.92
C ALA A 319 -7.91 -15.19 21.58
N LEU A 320 -9.01 -14.43 21.49
CA LEU A 320 -9.78 -14.28 20.26
C LEU A 320 -8.97 -13.63 19.14
N ALA A 321 -8.18 -12.60 19.45
CA ALA A 321 -7.26 -11.98 18.50
C ALA A 321 -6.22 -12.99 17.98
N ALA A 322 -5.63 -13.79 18.87
CA ALA A 322 -4.69 -14.84 18.47
C ALA A 322 -5.35 -15.89 17.57
N HIS A 323 -6.57 -16.35 17.92
CA HIS A 323 -7.34 -17.27 17.07
C HIS A 323 -7.62 -16.66 15.69
N TYR A 324 -8.11 -15.42 15.66
CA TYR A 324 -8.40 -14.69 14.45
C TYR A 324 -7.19 -14.59 13.52
N LEU A 325 -6.04 -14.15 14.03
CA LEU A 325 -4.82 -13.99 13.23
C LEU A 325 -4.28 -15.32 12.66
N LEU A 326 -4.44 -16.43 13.40
CA LEU A 326 -3.89 -17.73 13.03
C LEU A 326 -4.85 -18.53 12.14
N ASN A 327 -6.16 -18.47 12.40
CA ASN A 327 -7.13 -19.41 11.85
C ASN A 327 -8.17 -18.78 10.93
N ALA A 328 -8.55 -17.50 11.12
CA ALA A 328 -9.51 -16.87 10.22
C ALA A 328 -8.87 -16.65 8.84
N LYS A 329 -9.52 -17.18 7.77
CA LYS A 329 -9.05 -17.09 6.39
C LYS A 329 -10.05 -16.35 5.50
N ALA A 330 -9.52 -15.66 4.49
CA ALA A 330 -10.30 -15.18 3.35
C ALA A 330 -10.55 -16.32 2.34
N SER A 331 -11.30 -16.03 1.27
CA SER A 331 -11.65 -17.01 0.23
C SER A 331 -10.43 -17.58 -0.51
N ASP A 332 -9.31 -16.87 -0.53
CA ASP A 332 -8.04 -17.29 -1.13
C ASP A 332 -7.14 -18.10 -0.17
N GLY A 333 -7.64 -18.44 1.03
CA GLY A 333 -6.89 -19.15 2.06
C GLY A 333 -5.84 -18.31 2.79
N ALA A 334 -5.68 -17.02 2.47
CA ALA A 334 -4.80 -16.13 3.22
C ALA A 334 -5.44 -15.71 4.56
N PRO A 335 -4.65 -15.29 5.58
CA PRO A 335 -5.18 -14.70 6.81
C PRO A 335 -6.19 -13.59 6.51
N PHE A 336 -7.30 -13.58 7.25
CA PHE A 336 -8.37 -12.61 7.03
C PHE A 336 -7.90 -11.16 7.28
N ASP A 337 -7.06 -10.97 8.29
CA ASP A 337 -6.53 -9.66 8.65
C ASP A 337 -5.53 -9.12 7.59
N PRO A 338 -5.74 -7.90 7.05
CA PRO A 338 -4.83 -7.31 6.07
C PRO A 338 -3.43 -7.02 6.61
N VAL A 339 -3.30 -6.63 7.88
CA VAL A 339 -2.01 -6.30 8.51
C VAL A 339 -1.20 -7.57 8.76
N ALA A 340 -1.86 -8.66 9.15
CA ALA A 340 -1.26 -9.99 9.24
C ALA A 340 -0.73 -10.46 7.88
N ARG A 341 -1.54 -10.34 6.81
CA ARG A 341 -1.10 -10.69 5.45
C ARG A 341 0.14 -9.89 5.04
N PHE A 342 0.18 -8.60 5.37
CA PHE A 342 1.33 -7.76 5.07
C PHE A 342 2.59 -8.23 5.82
N HIS A 343 2.52 -8.42 7.13
CA HIS A 343 3.70 -8.80 7.93
C HIS A 343 4.18 -10.23 7.67
N LEU A 344 3.26 -11.19 7.58
CA LEU A 344 3.57 -12.58 7.23
C LEU A 344 4.09 -12.67 5.79
N GLY A 345 3.51 -11.87 4.89
CA GLY A 345 4.02 -11.66 3.54
C GLY A 345 5.47 -11.18 3.53
N ASN A 346 5.86 -10.30 4.46
CA ASN A 346 7.25 -9.86 4.64
C ASN A 346 8.11 -10.83 5.49
N GLY A 347 7.63 -12.04 5.78
CA GLY A 347 8.38 -13.10 6.48
C GLY A 347 8.43 -12.96 8.01
N ALA A 348 7.55 -12.15 8.59
CA ALA A 348 7.47 -12.00 10.04
C ALA A 348 6.82 -13.20 10.73
N ILE A 349 6.90 -13.21 12.07
CA ILE A 349 6.31 -14.22 12.95
C ILE A 349 5.31 -13.52 13.88
N VAL A 350 4.09 -14.04 14.02
CA VAL A 350 3.16 -13.57 15.07
C VAL A 350 3.78 -13.88 16.43
N HIS A 351 4.21 -12.83 17.15
CA HIS A 351 5.12 -12.97 18.28
C HIS A 351 4.41 -12.93 19.63
N ALA A 352 3.63 -11.87 19.87
CA ALA A 352 2.93 -11.61 21.13
C ALA A 352 1.68 -10.75 20.88
N LEU A 353 0.64 -10.94 21.71
CA LEU A 353 -0.58 -10.14 21.72
C LEU A 353 -0.64 -9.34 23.02
N HIS A 354 -1.12 -8.10 22.95
CA HIS A 354 -1.16 -7.18 24.08
C HIS A 354 -2.55 -6.62 24.28
N ALA A 355 -3.14 -6.85 25.45
CA ALA A 355 -4.40 -6.24 25.85
C ALA A 355 -4.19 -4.75 26.21
N ASN A 356 -5.19 -3.91 25.92
CA ASN A 356 -5.14 -2.46 26.19
C ASN A 356 -3.88 -1.78 25.64
N ALA A 357 -3.36 -2.29 24.52
CA ALA A 357 -2.17 -1.78 23.88
C ALA A 357 -2.42 -0.50 23.09
N ASP A 358 -3.64 -0.35 22.56
CA ASP A 358 -4.16 0.90 22.00
C ASP A 358 -5.51 1.23 22.63
N ILE A 359 -5.50 2.14 23.60
CA ILE A 359 -6.72 2.58 24.29
C ILE A 359 -7.44 3.74 23.60
N SER A 360 -6.97 4.19 22.42
CA SER A 360 -7.69 5.20 21.64
C SER A 360 -9.06 4.69 21.18
N ASP A 361 -9.98 5.60 20.87
CA ASP A 361 -11.30 5.24 20.33
C ASP A 361 -11.18 4.37 19.07
N LYS A 362 -10.18 4.66 18.24
CA LYS A 362 -9.85 3.87 17.04
C LYS A 362 -9.42 2.45 17.41
N GLY A 363 -8.46 2.30 18.32
CA GLY A 363 -7.98 0.99 18.79
C GLY A 363 -9.10 0.16 19.41
N ARG A 364 -9.94 0.78 20.24
CA ARG A 364 -11.14 0.18 20.84
C ARG A 364 -12.13 -0.29 19.79
N LYS A 365 -12.44 0.55 18.80
CA LYS A 365 -13.37 0.22 17.71
C LYS A 365 -12.87 -0.91 16.82
N GLN A 366 -11.57 -0.97 16.56
CA GLN A 366 -10.97 -1.95 15.65
C GLN A 366 -10.81 -3.35 16.28
N SER A 367 -10.37 -3.40 17.54
CA SER A 367 -9.84 -4.63 18.15
C SER A 367 -10.04 -4.73 19.66
N GLY A 368 -10.92 -3.90 20.24
CA GLY A 368 -11.05 -3.76 21.69
C GLY A 368 -9.78 -3.24 22.38
N GLY A 369 -8.86 -2.66 21.61
CA GLY A 369 -7.56 -2.16 22.06
C GLY A 369 -6.46 -3.22 22.10
N VAL A 370 -6.65 -4.37 21.46
CA VAL A 370 -5.59 -5.39 21.31
C VAL A 370 -4.66 -5.03 20.16
N MET A 371 -3.36 -5.05 20.42
CA MET A 371 -2.33 -4.97 19.37
C MET A 371 -1.49 -6.23 19.33
N VAL A 372 -0.76 -6.40 18.24
CA VAL A 372 0.11 -7.56 17.99
C VAL A 372 1.53 -7.11 17.69
N ASN A 373 2.49 -7.84 18.24
CA ASN A 373 3.86 -7.79 17.77
C ASN A 373 4.09 -8.81 16.67
N TYR A 374 4.63 -8.36 15.53
CA TYR A 374 5.25 -9.25 14.54
C TYR A 374 6.78 -9.18 14.68
N LEU A 375 7.42 -10.32 14.87
CA LEU A 375 8.88 -10.43 14.99
C LEU A 375 9.52 -10.70 13.62
N TYR A 376 10.54 -9.93 13.26
CA TYR A 376 11.37 -10.12 12.09
C TYR A 376 12.72 -10.76 12.47
N ASP A 377 12.78 -12.08 12.45
CA ASP A 377 14.04 -12.81 12.56
C ASP A 377 14.79 -12.71 11.23
N LEU A 378 15.80 -11.83 11.15
CA LEU A 378 16.56 -11.55 9.93
C LEU A 378 17.10 -12.80 9.23
N LYS A 379 17.40 -13.88 9.99
CA LYS A 379 17.89 -15.15 9.45
C LYS A 379 16.78 -16.01 8.84
N LYS A 380 15.53 -15.84 9.29
CA LYS A 380 14.37 -16.65 8.88
C LYS A 380 13.39 -15.94 7.96
N ILE A 381 13.53 -14.62 7.72
CA ILE A 381 12.62 -13.86 6.85
C ILE A 381 12.39 -14.56 5.51
N GLY A 382 13.46 -14.99 4.82
CA GLY A 382 13.35 -15.65 3.51
C GLY A 382 12.56 -16.97 3.57
N GLN A 383 12.85 -17.81 4.58
CA GLN A 383 12.15 -19.07 4.77
C GLN A 383 10.68 -18.89 5.12
N ASN A 384 10.38 -17.94 6.02
CA ASN A 384 9.00 -17.65 6.44
C ASN A 384 8.20 -17.04 5.28
N HIS A 385 8.81 -16.14 4.52
CA HIS A 385 8.24 -15.55 3.32
C HIS A 385 7.83 -16.65 2.33
N GLU A 386 8.73 -17.57 2.01
CA GLU A 386 8.47 -18.65 1.06
C GLU A 386 7.31 -19.56 1.53
N LYS A 387 7.34 -19.99 2.80
CA LYS A 387 6.26 -20.80 3.38
C LYS A 387 4.90 -20.09 3.33
N PHE A 388 4.88 -18.78 3.57
CA PHE A 388 3.66 -17.99 3.48
C PHE A 388 3.21 -17.79 2.03
N ALA A 389 4.14 -17.51 1.11
CA ALA A 389 3.82 -17.29 -0.30
C ALA A 389 3.17 -18.54 -0.93
N THR A 390 3.79 -19.71 -0.71
CA THR A 390 3.42 -20.98 -1.33
C THR A 390 2.25 -21.67 -0.64
N ALA A 391 2.25 -21.72 0.69
CA ALA A 391 1.31 -22.53 1.46
C ALA A 391 0.44 -21.73 2.44
N LYS A 392 0.51 -20.39 2.41
CA LYS A 392 -0.20 -19.49 3.36
C LYS A 392 0.05 -19.85 4.83
N THR A 393 1.19 -20.46 5.11
CA THR A 393 1.54 -20.93 6.46
C THR A 393 1.78 -19.74 7.39
N VAL A 394 1.02 -19.68 8.49
CA VAL A 394 1.18 -18.62 9.50
C VAL A 394 2.30 -19.00 10.47
N ALA A 395 3.43 -18.30 10.40
CA ALA A 395 4.49 -18.42 11.38
C ALA A 395 4.08 -17.72 12.68
N ALA A 396 4.03 -18.46 13.79
CA ALA A 396 3.66 -17.94 15.11
C ALA A 396 4.47 -18.61 16.22
N THR A 397 4.71 -17.91 17.33
CA THR A 397 5.36 -18.47 18.52
C THR A 397 4.49 -19.51 19.21
N ALA A 398 5.09 -20.39 20.01
CA ALA A 398 4.35 -21.39 20.79
C ALA A 398 3.35 -20.73 21.76
N ALA A 399 3.73 -19.61 22.38
CA ALA A 399 2.86 -18.84 23.27
C ALA A 399 1.60 -18.34 22.54
N VAL A 400 1.73 -17.78 21.34
CA VAL A 400 0.58 -17.33 20.54
C VAL A 400 -0.31 -18.49 20.11
N LYS A 401 0.28 -19.63 19.74
CA LYS A 401 -0.50 -20.85 19.41
C LYS A 401 -1.29 -21.36 20.59
N SER A 402 -0.68 -21.39 21.78
CA SER A 402 -1.35 -21.78 23.03
C SER A 402 -2.48 -20.79 23.38
N LEU A 403 -2.24 -19.49 23.22
CA LEU A 403 -3.23 -18.45 23.45
C LEU A 403 -4.43 -18.57 22.50
N ALA A 404 -4.18 -18.86 21.22
CA ALA A 404 -5.23 -19.09 20.22
C ALA A 404 -6.05 -20.36 20.49
N ALA A 405 -5.43 -21.41 21.06
CA ALA A 405 -6.11 -22.65 21.42
C ALA A 405 -7.05 -22.49 22.63
N GLY A 406 -6.78 -21.50 23.50
CA GLY A 406 -7.64 -21.15 24.64
C GLY A 406 -8.78 -20.18 24.31
N ALA A 407 -8.98 -19.80 23.05
CA ALA A 407 -10.03 -18.88 22.65
C ALA A 407 -11.42 -19.53 22.78
N ASP A 408 -12.30 -18.91 23.57
CA ASP A 408 -13.70 -19.31 23.67
C ASP A 408 -14.51 -18.73 22.51
N LEU A 409 -14.97 -19.60 21.61
CA LEU A 409 -15.77 -19.26 20.43
C LEU A 409 -17.26 -19.56 20.64
N SER A 410 -17.70 -19.72 21.89
CA SER A 410 -19.12 -19.94 22.20
C SER A 410 -19.94 -18.67 21.93
N LYS A 411 -21.13 -18.86 21.35
CA LYS A 411 -22.09 -17.79 21.14
C LYS A 411 -22.87 -17.53 22.44
N PRO A 412 -23.33 -16.29 22.69
CA PRO A 412 -24.25 -16.02 23.79
C PRO A 412 -25.47 -16.96 23.68
N GLN A 413 -25.85 -17.62 24.78
CA GLN A 413 -27.12 -18.34 24.84
C GLN A 413 -28.25 -17.32 24.70
N GLU A 414 -29.12 -17.50 23.70
CA GLU A 414 -30.35 -16.73 23.55
C GLU A 414 -31.13 -16.80 24.88
N ARG A 415 -31.39 -15.63 25.48
CA ARG A 415 -32.21 -15.48 26.69
C ARG A 415 -33.64 -15.17 26.33
#